data_AF-A0A954S7S8-F1
#
_entry.id   AF-A0A954S7S8-F1
#
_cell.length_a   1.000
_cell.length_b   1.000
_cell.length_c   1.000
_cell.angle_alpha   90.00
_cell.angle_beta   90.00
_cell.angle_gamma   90.00
#
_symmetry.space_group_name_H-M   'P 1'
#
loop_
_entity.id
_entity.type
_entity.pdbx_description
1 polymer ?
#
loop_
_entity_poly.entity_id
_entity_poly.type
_entity_poly.pdbx_seq_one_letter_code
_entity_poly.pdbx_strand_id
1 'polypeptide(L)'
;MPELDGVRGLAIAMVIAFHLVQAMPVISQALPRHVITVSRLGQTGVDLFFVLSGYLITSILLRQRGCTGALKNFWGRRFLRIFPLYYVVLTLAWIVPQIRTLPVDVAASDAWLWSYLANIPPTISHQETSLPHFWSLAVEEQFYLFWPLLALMVTPRIVGRVSLALFVLAPIARWYSVTIGWSAFYALPCRMDALAAGAWLATCTKERSLNVEMLRRIRWLVPIGLVGAGAWF
;
A
#
# COMPACT_ATOMS: atom_id res chain seq x y z
N MET A 1 16.42 -8.43 2.93
CA MET A 1 16.15 -9.54 3.88
C MET A 1 15.27 -10.47 3.09
N PRO A 2 15.83 -11.58 2.59
CA PRO A 2 15.12 -12.51 1.70
C PRO A 2 13.77 -12.97 2.27
N GLU A 3 13.66 -13.04 3.60
CA GLU A 3 12.46 -13.44 4.33
C GLU A 3 11.29 -12.46 4.11
N LEU A 4 11.57 -11.15 4.07
CA LEU A 4 10.55 -10.13 3.77
C LEU A 4 10.11 -10.20 2.30
N ASP A 5 11.03 -10.54 1.40
CA ASP A 5 10.70 -10.68 -0.02
C ASP A 5 9.77 -11.89 -0.25
N GLY A 6 9.94 -12.98 0.51
CA GLY A 6 9.02 -14.13 0.52
C GLY A 6 7.60 -13.77 1.00
N VAL A 7 7.48 -13.02 2.10
CA VAL A 7 6.17 -12.59 2.61
C VAL A 7 5.50 -11.59 1.65
N ARG A 8 6.28 -10.72 1.00
CA ARG A 8 5.75 -9.83 -0.06
C ARG A 8 5.27 -10.63 -1.27
N GLY A 9 5.99 -11.67 -1.66
CA GLY A 9 5.56 -12.60 -2.72
C GLY A 9 4.22 -13.25 -2.40
N LEU A 10 4.03 -13.70 -1.15
CA LEU A 10 2.74 -14.22 -0.68
C LEU A 10 1.63 -13.17 -0.73
N ALA A 11 1.91 -11.95 -0.27
CA ALA A 11 0.96 -10.83 -0.31
C ALA A 11 0.52 -10.51 -1.75
N ILE A 12 1.45 -10.52 -2.70
CA ILE A 12 1.16 -10.33 -4.13
C ILE A 12 0.32 -11.49 -4.67
N ALA A 13 0.66 -12.74 -4.33
CA ALA A 13 -0.11 -13.91 -4.76
C ALA A 13 -1.56 -13.86 -4.26
N MET A 14 -1.79 -13.41 -3.02
CA MET A 14 -3.12 -13.18 -2.47
C MET A 14 -3.92 -12.15 -3.29
N VAL A 15 -3.30 -11.03 -3.65
CA VAL A 15 -3.94 -9.97 -4.45
C VAL A 15 -4.24 -10.47 -5.87
N ILE A 16 -3.32 -11.21 -6.49
CA ILE A 16 -3.54 -11.79 -7.82
C ILE A 16 -4.69 -12.79 -7.79
N ALA A 17 -4.73 -13.68 -6.79
CA ALA A 17 -5.81 -14.66 -6.65
C ALA A 17 -7.18 -13.99 -6.48
N PHE A 18 -7.25 -12.92 -5.67
CA PHE A 18 -8.46 -12.10 -5.52
C PHE A 18 -8.93 -11.53 -6.87
N HIS A 19 -8.03 -10.86 -7.60
CA HIS A 19 -8.39 -10.25 -8.89
C HIS A 19 -8.76 -11.30 -9.94
N LEU A 20 -8.07 -12.44 -10.00
CA LEU A 20 -8.39 -13.52 -10.95
C LEU A 20 -9.80 -14.09 -10.71
N VAL A 21 -10.14 -14.37 -9.46
CA VAL A 21 -11.47 -14.92 -9.12
C VAL A 21 -12.57 -13.88 -9.38
N GLN A 22 -12.32 -12.60 -9.12
CA GLN A 22 -13.33 -11.55 -9.32
C GLN A 22 -13.47 -11.10 -10.79
N ALA A 23 -12.37 -11.07 -11.55
CA ALA A 23 -12.36 -10.57 -12.92
C ALA A 23 -12.81 -11.62 -13.95
N MET A 24 -12.76 -12.92 -13.62
CA MET A 24 -13.08 -13.99 -14.57
C MET A 24 -14.37 -14.73 -14.18
N PRO A 25 -15.50 -14.48 -14.88
CA PRO A 25 -16.76 -15.17 -14.65
C PRO A 25 -16.66 -16.70 -14.74
N VAL A 26 -15.81 -17.21 -15.63
CA VAL A 26 -15.57 -18.66 -15.79
C VAL A 26 -14.99 -19.27 -14.50
N ILE A 27 -14.09 -18.56 -13.83
CA ILE A 27 -13.47 -19.03 -12.58
C ILE A 27 -14.45 -18.89 -11.42
N SER A 28 -15.15 -17.76 -11.30
CA SER A 28 -16.10 -17.55 -10.20
C SER A 28 -17.33 -18.46 -10.27
N GLN A 29 -17.77 -18.86 -11.46
CA GLN A 29 -18.89 -19.81 -11.63
C GLN A 29 -18.48 -21.26 -11.39
N ALA A 30 -17.20 -21.61 -11.60
CA ALA A 30 -16.69 -22.97 -11.41
C ALA A 30 -16.32 -23.29 -9.95
N LEU A 31 -16.10 -22.27 -9.11
CA LEU A 31 -15.65 -22.45 -7.74
C LEU A 31 -16.80 -22.54 -6.73
N PRO A 32 -16.66 -23.33 -5.65
CA PRO A 32 -17.61 -23.33 -4.56
C PRO A 32 -17.72 -21.96 -3.88
N ARG A 33 -18.92 -21.60 -3.40
CA ARG A 33 -19.18 -20.30 -2.74
C ARG A 33 -18.20 -19.98 -1.61
N HIS A 34 -17.82 -20.98 -0.81
CA HIS A 34 -16.87 -20.78 0.28
C HIS A 34 -15.47 -20.38 -0.22
N VAL A 35 -15.03 -20.90 -1.37
CA VAL A 35 -13.74 -20.52 -1.98
C VAL A 35 -13.78 -19.07 -2.48
N ILE A 36 -14.91 -18.64 -3.05
CA ILE A 36 -15.13 -17.24 -3.47
C ILE A 36 -15.14 -16.30 -2.26
N THR A 37 -15.76 -16.72 -1.15
CA THR A 37 -15.73 -15.91 0.08
C THR A 37 -14.32 -15.79 0.64
N VAL A 38 -13.54 -16.88 0.64
CA VAL A 38 -12.14 -16.85 1.09
C VAL A 38 -11.26 -16.02 0.14
N SER A 39 -11.51 -16.05 -1.18
CA SER A 39 -10.71 -15.27 -2.13
C SER A 39 -10.83 -13.77 -1.89
N ARG A 40 -11.94 -13.28 -1.32
CA ARG A 40 -12.11 -11.88 -0.88
C ARG A 40 -11.06 -11.45 0.14
N LEU A 41 -10.57 -12.37 0.97
CA LEU A 41 -9.45 -12.11 1.88
C LEU A 41 -8.15 -11.82 1.12
N GLY A 42 -8.04 -12.17 -0.17
CA GLY A 42 -6.87 -11.86 -0.97
C GLY A 42 -6.61 -10.35 -1.12
N GLN A 43 -7.65 -9.52 -1.00
CA GLN A 43 -7.53 -8.06 -0.98
C GLN A 43 -6.68 -7.53 0.20
N THR A 44 -6.68 -8.27 1.32
CA THR A 44 -5.90 -7.93 2.52
C THR A 44 -4.40 -8.11 2.30
N GLY A 45 -4.01 -8.72 1.18
CA GLY A 45 -2.62 -8.74 0.71
C GLY A 45 -2.08 -7.33 0.49
N VAL A 46 -2.91 -6.35 0.12
CA VAL A 46 -2.50 -4.94 0.01
C VAL A 46 -2.14 -4.35 1.38
N ASP A 47 -2.95 -4.61 2.41
CA ASP A 47 -2.67 -4.13 3.77
C ASP A 47 -1.38 -4.77 4.31
N LEU A 48 -1.19 -6.07 4.07
CA LEU A 48 0.06 -6.75 4.42
C LEU A 48 1.26 -6.13 3.70
N PHE A 49 1.12 -5.82 2.41
CA PHE A 49 2.17 -5.16 1.64
C PHE A 49 2.52 -3.79 2.21
N PHE A 50 1.52 -2.98 2.59
CA PHE A 50 1.72 -1.70 3.27
C PHE A 50 2.43 -1.84 4.63
N VAL A 51 2.06 -2.82 5.46
CA VAL A 51 2.77 -3.09 6.73
C VAL A 51 4.24 -3.43 6.47
N LEU A 52 4.52 -4.31 5.51
CA LEU A 52 5.89 -4.71 5.17
C LEU A 52 6.70 -3.53 4.62
N SER A 53 6.07 -2.71 3.78
CA SER A 53 6.66 -1.49 3.22
C SER A 53 7.04 -0.49 4.31
N GLY A 54 6.11 -0.18 5.23
CA GLY A 54 6.35 0.69 6.37
C GLY A 54 7.48 0.20 7.27
N TYR A 55 7.52 -1.10 7.55
CA TYR A 55 8.59 -1.73 8.34
C TYR A 55 9.95 -1.60 7.64
N LEU A 56 10.05 -2.11 6.40
CA LEU A 56 11.31 -2.19 5.67
C LEU A 56 11.97 -0.81 5.53
N ILE A 57 11.19 0.20 5.18
CA ILE A 57 11.71 1.53 4.89
C ILE A 57 12.09 2.26 6.15
N THR A 58 11.26 2.18 7.19
CA THR A 58 11.62 2.74 8.50
C THR A 58 12.90 2.09 9.03
N SER A 59 13.04 0.76 8.94
CA SER A 59 14.28 0.08 9.34
C SER A 59 15.50 0.52 8.53
N ILE A 60 15.37 0.72 7.20
CA ILE A 60 16.46 1.21 6.35
C ILE A 60 16.86 2.62 6.76
N LEU A 61 15.89 3.52 6.92
CA LEU A 61 16.12 4.93 7.25
C LEU A 61 16.75 5.09 8.64
N LEU A 62 16.24 4.36 9.64
CA LEU A 62 16.80 4.37 10.99
C LEU A 62 18.26 3.90 11.02
N ARG A 63 18.64 2.94 10.16
CA ARG A 63 20.03 2.49 10.01
C ARG A 63 20.93 3.48 9.28
N GLN A 64 20.36 4.32 8.41
CA GLN A 64 21.09 5.32 7.64
C GLN A 64 21.15 6.68 8.34
N ARG A 65 20.62 6.81 9.57
CA ARG A 65 20.74 8.05 10.35
C ARG A 65 22.20 8.36 10.62
N GLY A 66 22.58 9.62 10.41
CA GLY A 66 23.96 10.08 10.55
C GLY A 66 24.85 9.82 9.33
N CYS A 67 24.39 9.05 8.33
CA CYS A 67 25.12 8.92 7.06
C CYS A 67 24.90 10.15 6.19
N THR A 68 25.98 10.69 5.63
CA THR A 68 25.90 11.78 4.64
C THR A 68 25.18 11.30 3.38
N GLY A 69 24.27 12.13 2.85
CA GLY A 69 23.51 11.80 1.64
C GLY A 69 22.49 10.66 1.77
N ALA A 70 22.12 10.23 2.99
CA ALA A 70 21.13 9.17 3.22
C ALA A 70 19.83 9.37 2.42
N LEU A 71 19.30 10.59 2.42
CA LEU A 71 18.06 10.94 1.71
C LEU A 71 18.22 10.81 0.19
N LYS A 72 19.28 11.41 -0.39
CA LYS A 72 19.57 11.32 -1.83
C LYS A 72 19.76 9.87 -2.27
N ASN A 73 20.48 9.09 -1.48
CA ASN A 73 20.71 7.68 -1.77
C ASN A 73 19.44 6.84 -1.65
N PHE A 74 18.55 7.18 -0.70
CA PHE A 74 17.25 6.52 -0.55
C PHE A 74 16.35 6.79 -1.76
N TRP A 75 16.10 8.06 -2.08
CA TRP A 75 15.23 8.42 -3.22
C TRP A 75 15.83 8.02 -4.56
N GLY A 76 17.14 8.20 -4.78
CA GLY A 76 17.78 7.85 -6.04
C GLY A 76 17.68 6.36 -6.38
N ARG A 77 17.94 5.48 -5.41
CA ARG A 77 17.78 4.03 -5.61
C ARG A 77 16.34 3.63 -5.89
N ARG A 78 15.39 4.30 -5.24
CA ARG A 78 13.98 3.99 -5.40
C ARG A 78 13.44 4.46 -6.74
N PHE A 79 13.77 5.70 -7.12
CA PHE A 79 13.42 6.29 -8.40
C PHE A 79 13.88 5.40 -9.55
N LEU A 80 15.16 5.01 -9.56
CA LEU A 80 15.72 4.14 -10.61
C LEU A 80 15.11 2.72 -10.65
N ARG A 81 14.52 2.24 -9.55
CA ARG A 81 13.91 0.91 -9.48
C ARG A 81 12.46 0.90 -9.96
N ILE A 82 11.68 1.93 -9.63
CA ILE A 82 10.22 1.92 -9.79
C ILE A 82 9.78 2.74 -11.00
N PHE A 83 10.33 3.95 -11.16
CA PHE A 83 9.85 4.91 -12.17
C PHE A 83 10.03 4.39 -13.60
N PRO A 84 11.19 3.80 -13.99
CA PRO A 84 11.35 3.31 -15.36
C PRO A 84 10.30 2.27 -15.74
N LEU A 85 10.08 1.26 -14.87
CA LEU A 85 9.12 0.20 -15.14
C LEU A 85 7.68 0.73 -15.14
N TYR A 86 7.36 1.62 -14.20
CA TYR A 86 6.04 2.25 -14.12
C TYR A 86 5.67 2.97 -15.42
N TYR A 87 6.54 3.86 -15.91
CA TYR A 87 6.26 4.62 -17.13
C TYR A 87 6.28 3.75 -18.39
N VAL A 88 7.09 2.68 -18.42
CA VAL A 88 7.01 1.68 -19.51
C VAL A 88 5.62 1.03 -19.53
N VAL A 89 5.11 0.58 -18.38
CA VAL A 89 3.78 -0.05 -18.30
C VAL A 89 2.68 0.94 -18.68
N LEU A 90 2.74 2.19 -18.19
CA LEU A 90 1.78 3.23 -18.57
C LEU A 90 1.80 3.51 -20.08
N THR A 91 2.99 3.61 -20.67
CA THR A 91 3.15 3.87 -22.11
C THR A 91 2.61 2.70 -22.93
N LEU A 92 2.90 1.47 -22.53
CA LEU A 92 2.36 0.27 -23.18
C LEU A 92 0.84 0.20 -23.07
N ALA A 93 0.28 0.48 -21.91
CA ALA A 93 -1.17 0.55 -21.73
C ALA A 93 -1.79 1.67 -22.57
N TRP A 94 -1.08 2.78 -22.76
CA TRP A 94 -1.51 3.86 -23.63
C TRP A 94 -1.52 3.47 -25.11
N ILE A 95 -0.51 2.73 -25.59
CA ILE A 95 -0.42 2.30 -26.99
C ILE A 95 -1.30 1.07 -27.29
N VAL A 96 -1.50 0.19 -26.31
CA VAL A 96 -2.22 -1.08 -26.44
C VAL A 96 -3.47 -1.04 -25.55
N PRO A 97 -4.63 -0.60 -26.07
CA PRO A 97 -5.87 -0.44 -25.28
C PRO A 97 -6.32 -1.72 -24.57
N GLN A 98 -5.97 -2.90 -25.08
CA GLN A 98 -6.30 -4.20 -24.50
C GLN A 98 -5.65 -4.46 -23.14
N ILE A 99 -4.60 -3.71 -22.79
CA ILE A 99 -3.96 -3.78 -21.46
C ILE A 99 -4.81 -3.03 -20.42
N ARG A 100 -5.66 -2.09 -20.85
CA ARG A 100 -6.51 -1.29 -19.96
C ARG A 100 -7.73 -2.10 -19.53
N THR A 101 -8.14 -1.93 -18.27
CA THR A 101 -9.31 -2.64 -17.75
C THR A 101 -10.61 -1.88 -17.99
N LEU A 102 -10.55 -0.56 -18.24
CA LEU A 102 -11.71 0.29 -18.47
C LEU A 102 -11.57 1.07 -19.80
N PRO A 103 -12.67 1.22 -20.58
CA PRO A 103 -12.69 2.04 -21.77
C PRO A 103 -12.52 3.51 -21.40
N VAL A 104 -11.76 4.25 -22.20
CA VAL A 104 -11.14 5.50 -21.76
C VAL A 104 -11.83 6.74 -22.33
N ASP A 105 -12.04 7.73 -21.47
CA ASP A 105 -12.12 9.15 -21.83
C ASP A 105 -10.73 9.79 -21.57
N VAL A 106 -9.89 9.83 -22.63
CA VAL A 106 -8.40 9.76 -22.55
C VAL A 106 -7.76 11.04 -22.03
N ALA A 107 -8.45 12.18 -22.13
CA ALA A 107 -7.83 13.47 -21.87
C ALA A 107 -7.90 13.90 -20.40
N ALA A 108 -8.90 13.47 -19.62
CA ALA A 108 -9.13 13.99 -18.27
C ALA A 108 -8.90 12.97 -17.13
N SER A 109 -9.12 11.67 -17.38
CA SER A 109 -9.11 10.64 -16.33
C SER A 109 -7.72 10.03 -16.07
N ASP A 110 -6.83 9.97 -17.08
CA ASP A 110 -5.53 9.29 -16.94
C ASP A 110 -4.37 10.22 -16.59
N ALA A 111 -4.57 11.55 -16.56
CA ALA A 111 -3.55 12.50 -16.07
C ALA A 111 -3.12 12.20 -14.62
N TRP A 112 -4.03 11.62 -13.83
CA TRP A 112 -3.77 11.16 -12.47
C TRP A 112 -2.78 9.99 -12.41
N LEU A 113 -2.76 9.09 -13.41
CA LEU A 113 -1.75 8.02 -13.50
C LEU A 113 -0.37 8.60 -13.78
N TRP A 114 -0.26 9.53 -14.73
CA TRP A 114 1.02 10.14 -15.08
C TRP A 114 1.65 10.96 -13.93
N SER A 115 0.81 11.47 -13.02
CA SER A 115 1.21 12.26 -11.86
C SER A 115 1.35 11.46 -10.55
N TYR A 116 1.24 10.13 -10.57
CA TYR A 116 1.27 9.29 -9.34
C TYR A 116 0.15 9.64 -8.33
N LEU A 117 -1.00 10.05 -8.84
CA LEU A 117 -2.19 10.44 -8.07
C LEU A 117 -3.40 9.55 -8.42
N ALA A 118 -3.16 8.34 -8.90
CA ALA A 118 -4.19 7.38 -9.32
C ALA A 118 -5.17 6.99 -8.21
N ASN A 119 -4.84 7.27 -6.95
CA ASN A 119 -5.73 7.06 -5.81
C ASN A 119 -6.75 8.19 -5.60
N ILE A 120 -6.55 9.38 -6.19
CA ILE A 120 -7.41 10.55 -5.96
C ILE A 120 -8.78 10.41 -6.65
N PRO A 121 -8.89 10.11 -7.96
CA PRO A 121 -10.19 9.97 -8.62
C PRO A 121 -11.13 8.97 -7.94
N PRO A 122 -10.72 7.74 -7.60
CA PRO A 122 -11.61 6.81 -6.93
C PRO A 122 -11.89 7.21 -5.47
N THR A 123 -11.09 8.11 -4.88
CA THR A 123 -11.38 8.69 -3.56
C THR A 123 -12.51 9.72 -3.62
N ILE A 124 -12.45 10.67 -4.55
CA ILE A 124 -13.31 11.86 -4.52
C ILE A 124 -14.53 11.77 -5.43
N SER A 125 -14.42 11.04 -6.54
CA SER A 125 -15.48 10.94 -7.56
C SER A 125 -15.97 9.52 -7.79
N HIS A 126 -15.42 8.52 -7.08
CA HIS A 126 -15.71 7.09 -7.26
C HIS A 126 -15.46 6.61 -8.69
N GLN A 127 -14.62 7.32 -9.44
CA GLN A 127 -14.21 6.97 -10.78
C GLN A 127 -12.82 6.35 -10.75
N GLU A 128 -12.73 5.10 -11.17
CA GLU A 128 -11.47 4.39 -11.33
C GLU A 128 -10.66 4.94 -12.51
N THR A 129 -9.34 4.84 -12.40
CA THR A 129 -8.45 5.09 -13.55
C THR A 129 -8.45 3.90 -14.51
N SER A 130 -7.90 4.07 -15.72
CA SER A 130 -7.82 2.98 -16.70
C SER A 130 -7.01 1.75 -16.23
N LEU A 131 -6.18 1.94 -15.19
CA LEU A 131 -5.38 0.92 -14.52
C LEU A 131 -5.59 1.02 -13.00
N PRO A 132 -6.73 0.54 -12.48
CA PRO A 132 -7.19 0.82 -11.12
C PRO A 132 -6.19 0.34 -10.06
N HIS A 133 -5.49 -0.76 -10.29
CA HIS A 133 -4.53 -1.34 -9.35
C HIS A 133 -3.33 -0.44 -8.99
N PHE A 134 -3.06 0.65 -9.73
CA PHE A 134 -1.98 1.58 -9.38
C PHE A 134 -2.28 2.52 -8.21
N TRP A 135 -3.52 2.55 -7.70
CA TRP A 135 -3.86 3.36 -6.53
C TRP A 135 -2.97 3.04 -5.33
N SER A 136 -2.65 1.75 -5.10
CA SER A 136 -1.86 1.34 -3.93
C SER A 136 -0.40 1.76 -4.06
N LEU A 137 0.13 1.76 -5.29
CA LEU A 137 1.47 2.27 -5.57
C LEU A 137 1.55 3.78 -5.38
N ALA A 138 0.51 4.53 -5.80
CA ALA A 138 0.42 5.97 -5.58
C ALA A 138 0.43 6.32 -4.08
N VAL A 139 -0.40 5.65 -3.27
CA VAL A 139 -0.43 5.78 -1.80
C VAL A 139 0.94 5.49 -1.19
N GLU A 140 1.56 4.41 -1.66
CA GLU A 140 2.86 3.97 -1.19
C GLU A 140 3.97 5.02 -1.49
N GLU A 141 4.05 5.53 -2.73
CA GLU A 141 5.03 6.56 -3.10
C GLU A 141 4.78 7.92 -2.42
N GLN A 142 3.52 8.29 -2.19
CA GLN A 142 3.17 9.47 -1.39
C GLN A 142 3.75 9.36 0.03
N PHE A 143 3.63 8.19 0.67
CA PHE A 143 4.26 7.96 1.96
C PHE A 143 5.79 8.07 1.89
N TYR A 144 6.43 7.63 0.81
CA TYR A 144 7.90 7.70 0.65
C TYR A 144 8.45 9.07 0.31
N LEU A 145 7.59 9.99 -0.10
CA LEU A 145 7.99 11.37 -0.26
C LEU A 145 8.21 12.01 1.12
N PHE A 146 7.33 11.77 2.08
CA PHE A 146 7.36 12.46 3.38
C PHE A 146 8.07 11.67 4.48
N TRP A 147 7.93 10.34 4.51
CA TRP A 147 8.43 9.50 5.60
C TRP A 147 9.95 9.54 5.78
N PRO A 148 10.79 9.53 4.72
CA PRO A 148 12.24 9.63 4.86
C PRO A 148 12.71 10.90 5.55
N LEU A 149 12.05 12.04 5.26
CA LEU A 149 12.36 13.31 5.90
C LEU A 149 12.10 13.21 7.41
N LEU A 150 10.91 12.75 7.79
CA LEU A 150 10.54 12.58 9.19
C LEU A 150 11.50 11.61 9.91
N ALA A 151 11.71 10.42 9.36
CA ALA A 151 12.49 9.36 9.99
C ALA A 151 13.99 9.69 10.16
N LEU A 152 14.55 10.50 9.25
CA LEU A 152 15.95 10.93 9.35
C LEU A 152 16.11 12.12 10.31
N MET A 153 15.18 13.07 10.29
CA MET A 153 15.28 14.32 11.08
C MET A 153 14.98 14.13 12.57
N VAL A 154 14.08 13.22 12.94
CA VAL A 154 13.64 13.06 14.34
C VAL A 154 14.18 11.78 15.01
N THR A 155 14.17 11.75 16.34
CA THR A 155 14.64 10.56 17.09
C THR A 155 13.76 9.33 16.82
N PRO A 156 14.28 8.09 16.96
CA PRO A 156 13.47 6.88 16.75
C PRO A 156 12.26 6.80 17.69
N ARG A 157 12.36 7.42 18.89
CA ARG A 157 11.23 7.56 19.82
C ARG A 157 10.11 8.44 19.24
N ILE A 158 10.47 9.55 18.60
CA ILE A 158 9.49 10.43 17.94
C ILE A 158 8.90 9.71 16.72
N VAL A 159 9.71 9.01 15.92
CA VAL A 159 9.20 8.17 14.81
C VAL A 159 8.14 7.20 15.31
N GLY A 160 8.43 6.46 16.39
CA GLY A 160 7.47 5.53 16.99
C GLY A 160 6.19 6.21 17.49
N ARG A 161 6.30 7.40 18.11
CA ARG A 161 5.13 8.18 18.54
C ARG A 161 4.28 8.65 17.36
N VAL A 162 4.91 9.14 16.29
CA VAL A 162 4.21 9.56 15.07
C VAL A 162 3.54 8.36 14.41
N SER A 163 4.23 7.22 14.32
CA SER A 163 3.63 5.98 13.80
C SER A 163 2.40 5.57 14.62
N LEU A 164 2.48 5.61 15.95
CA LEU A 164 1.33 5.30 16.80
C LEU A 164 0.18 6.32 16.61
N ALA A 165 0.50 7.61 16.51
CA ALA A 165 -0.50 8.65 16.25
C ALA A 165 -1.19 8.42 14.91
N LEU A 166 -0.45 8.16 13.83
CA LEU A 166 -1.00 7.86 12.51
C LEU A 166 -1.87 6.59 12.53
N PHE A 167 -1.47 5.57 13.28
CA PHE A 167 -2.26 4.35 13.47
C PHE A 167 -3.62 4.64 14.11
N VAL A 168 -3.65 5.48 15.15
CA VAL A 168 -4.89 5.86 15.86
C VAL A 168 -5.73 6.85 15.06
N LEU A 169 -5.11 7.74 14.27
CA LEU A 169 -5.80 8.74 13.48
C LEU A 169 -6.42 8.18 12.20
N ALA A 170 -5.89 7.09 11.63
CA ALA A 170 -6.40 6.53 10.38
C ALA A 170 -7.88 6.08 10.46
N PRO A 171 -8.36 5.41 11.54
CA PRO A 171 -9.79 5.14 11.72
C PRO A 171 -10.66 6.41 11.77
N ILE A 172 -10.17 7.49 12.39
CA ILE A 172 -10.88 8.78 12.44
C ILE A 172 -10.95 9.38 11.02
N ALA A 173 -9.86 9.30 10.26
CA ALA A 173 -9.84 9.73 8.87
C ALA A 173 -10.81 8.93 8.00
N ARG A 174 -10.94 7.61 8.21
CA ARG A 174 -11.95 6.78 7.52
C ARG A 174 -13.36 7.23 7.81
N TRP A 175 -13.68 7.40 9.09
CA TRP A 175 -14.99 7.88 9.51
C TRP A 175 -15.31 9.21 8.86
N TYR A 176 -14.37 10.17 8.91
CA TYR A 176 -14.54 11.48 8.28
C TYR A 176 -14.71 11.38 6.76
N SER A 177 -13.88 10.59 6.07
CA SER A 177 -13.99 10.39 4.61
C SER A 177 -15.37 9.86 4.21
N VAL A 178 -15.91 8.88 4.94
CA VAL A 178 -17.26 8.37 4.66
C VAL A 178 -18.32 9.45 4.88
N THR A 179 -18.20 10.28 5.93
CA THR A 179 -19.19 11.34 6.20
C THR A 179 -19.25 12.42 5.12
N ILE A 180 -18.15 12.66 4.40
CA ILE A 180 -18.09 13.62 3.29
C ILE A 180 -18.30 12.95 1.92
N GLY A 181 -18.68 11.66 1.90
CA GLY A 181 -18.93 10.90 0.67
C GLY A 181 -17.68 10.47 -0.09
N TRP A 182 -16.50 10.57 0.50
CA TRP A 182 -15.25 10.09 -0.08
C TRP A 182 -15.05 8.60 0.20
N SER A 183 -14.36 7.92 -0.71
CA SER A 183 -13.96 6.53 -0.49
C SER A 183 -12.82 6.44 0.53
N ALA A 184 -13.09 5.76 1.64
CA ALA A 184 -12.08 5.39 2.64
C ALA A 184 -11.09 4.34 2.12
N PHE A 185 -11.39 3.70 0.98
CA PHE A 185 -10.58 2.61 0.44
C PHE A 185 -9.29 3.09 -0.23
N TYR A 186 -9.31 4.22 -0.94
CA TYR A 186 -8.19 4.71 -1.75
C TYR A 186 -7.40 5.86 -1.09
N ALA A 187 -8.02 6.53 -0.11
CA ALA A 187 -7.46 7.71 0.52
C ALA A 187 -6.22 7.38 1.36
N LEU A 188 -5.11 8.09 1.10
CA LEU A 188 -3.85 7.96 1.85
C LEU A 188 -4.05 8.04 3.37
N PRO A 189 -4.77 9.03 3.94
CA PRO A 189 -4.96 9.13 5.39
C PRO A 189 -5.66 7.90 6.00
N CYS A 190 -6.59 7.31 5.24
CA CYS A 190 -7.34 6.12 5.63
C CYS A 190 -6.50 4.84 5.61
N ARG A 191 -5.35 4.85 4.94
CA ARG A 191 -4.44 3.69 4.80
C ARG A 191 -3.16 3.81 5.64
N MET A 192 -3.02 4.91 6.37
CA MET A 192 -1.85 5.17 7.20
C MET A 192 -1.66 4.15 8.32
N ASP A 193 -2.71 3.49 8.82
CA ASP A 193 -2.57 2.49 9.88
C ASP A 193 -1.69 1.30 9.48
N ALA A 194 -1.83 0.76 8.27
CA ALA A 194 -1.00 -0.35 7.81
C ALA A 194 0.48 0.07 7.71
N LEU A 195 0.77 1.17 7.01
CA LEU A 195 2.12 1.72 6.88
C LEU A 195 2.72 2.10 8.23
N ALA A 196 1.93 2.72 9.10
CA ALA A 196 2.36 3.17 10.42
C ALA A 196 2.55 2.01 11.40
N ALA A 197 1.75 0.94 11.32
CA ALA A 197 1.97 -0.27 12.11
C ALA A 197 3.34 -0.89 11.77
N GLY A 198 3.66 -1.01 10.49
CA GLY A 198 4.98 -1.46 10.03
C GLY A 198 6.11 -0.57 10.54
N ALA A 199 5.94 0.74 10.40
CA ALA A 199 6.93 1.72 10.85
C ALA A 199 7.13 1.70 12.37
N TRP A 200 6.06 1.57 13.15
CA TRP A 200 6.12 1.44 14.60
C TRP A 200 6.88 0.18 15.00
N LEU A 201 6.57 -0.97 14.38
CA LEU A 201 7.28 -2.23 14.61
C LEU A 201 8.79 -2.07 14.37
N ALA A 202 9.18 -1.39 13.30
CA ALA A 202 10.58 -1.12 13.00
C ALA A 202 11.29 -0.28 14.09
N THR A 203 10.57 0.56 14.83
CA THR A 203 11.14 1.31 15.96
C THR A 203 11.28 0.47 17.23
N CYS A 204 10.45 -0.56 17.39
CA CYS A 204 10.47 -1.46 18.54
C CYS A 204 11.48 -2.60 18.38
N THR A 205 11.75 -3.03 17.14
CA THR A 205 12.72 -4.09 16.86
C THR A 205 14.13 -3.53 16.74
N LYS A 206 14.99 -3.91 17.69
CA LYS A 206 16.44 -3.70 17.59
C LYS A 206 17.12 -4.70 16.65
N GLU A 207 16.50 -5.84 16.37
CA GLU A 207 17.11 -6.98 15.67
C GLU A 207 16.69 -7.14 14.21
N ARG A 208 17.59 -7.81 13.48
CA ARG A 208 17.72 -7.84 12.03
C ARG A 208 16.82 -8.87 11.32
N SER A 209 15.95 -9.59 12.02
CA SER A 209 15.15 -10.68 11.44
C SER A 209 13.69 -10.65 11.90
N LEU A 210 12.79 -11.09 11.02
CA LEU A 210 11.42 -11.48 11.36
C LEU A 210 11.49 -12.68 12.31
N ASN A 211 11.63 -12.42 13.61
CA ASN A 211 11.57 -13.49 14.59
C ASN A 211 10.11 -13.97 14.74
N VAL A 212 9.89 -15.23 15.11
CA VAL A 212 8.55 -15.81 15.32
C VAL A 212 7.71 -14.97 16.28
N GLU A 213 8.38 -14.31 17.23
CA GLU A 213 7.78 -13.37 18.17
C GLU A 213 7.20 -12.10 17.51
N MET A 214 7.83 -11.62 16.43
CA MET A 214 7.31 -10.50 15.65
C MET A 214 6.08 -10.91 14.83
N LEU A 215 6.09 -12.09 14.22
CA LEU A 215 4.90 -12.65 13.55
C LEU A 215 3.74 -12.84 14.53
N ARG A 216 4.02 -13.25 15.78
CA ARG A 216 3.04 -13.30 16.87
C ARG A 216 2.48 -11.93 17.26
N ARG A 217 3.27 -10.86 17.20
CA ARG A 217 2.80 -9.48 17.46
C ARG A 217 2.00 -8.91 16.28
N ILE A 218 2.44 -9.17 15.04
CA ILE A 218 1.73 -8.78 13.81
C ILE A 218 0.36 -9.47 13.72
N ARG A 219 0.24 -10.73 14.16
CA ARG A 219 -1.03 -11.49 14.20
C ARG A 219 -2.20 -10.73 14.83
N TRP A 220 -1.94 -9.85 15.81
CA TRP A 220 -2.98 -9.08 16.50
C TRP A 220 -3.28 -7.72 15.85
N LEU A 221 -2.39 -7.23 14.97
CA LEU A 221 -2.58 -5.98 14.22
C LEU A 221 -3.32 -6.20 12.89
N VAL A 222 -3.16 -7.38 12.28
CA VAL A 222 -3.87 -7.78 11.05
C VAL A 222 -5.40 -7.70 11.22
N PRO A 223 -6.02 -8.18 12.33
CA PRO A 223 -7.46 -8.03 12.56
C PRO A 223 -7.95 -6.57 12.64
N ILE A 224 -7.12 -5.64 13.10
CA ILE A 224 -7.52 -4.23 13.27
C ILE A 224 -7.61 -3.53 11.90
N GLY A 225 -6.71 -3.89 10.96
CA GLY A 225 -6.84 -3.51 9.54
C GLY A 225 -8.01 -4.21 8.85
N LEU A 226 -8.27 -5.49 9.18
CA LEU A 226 -9.38 -6.28 8.64
C LEU A 226 -10.75 -5.72 9.02
N VAL A 227 -10.93 -5.20 10.23
CA VAL A 227 -12.19 -4.54 10.65
C VAL A 227 -12.41 -3.23 9.88
N GLY A 228 -11.34 -2.53 9.51
CA GLY A 228 -11.41 -1.32 8.67
C GLY A 228 -11.70 -1.60 7.19
N ALA A 229 -11.22 -2.73 6.65
CA ALA A 229 -11.43 -3.11 5.25
C ALA A 229 -12.73 -3.91 5.02
N GLY A 230 -13.18 -4.70 5.99
CA GLY A 230 -14.35 -5.57 5.87
C GLY A 230 -15.69 -4.93 6.26
N ALA A 231 -15.69 -3.83 7.00
CA ALA A 231 -16.92 -3.20 7.49
C ALA A 231 -17.55 -2.17 6.53
N TRP A 232 -16.94 -1.93 5.37
CA TRP A 232 -17.35 -0.87 4.43
C TRP A 232 -17.48 -1.35 2.98
N PHE A 233 -17.67 -2.66 2.79
CA PHE A 233 -18.16 -3.27 1.55
C PHE A 233 -19.57 -3.81 1.76
#